data_AF-A0A941VVY3-F1
#
_entry.id   AF-A0A941VVY3-F1
#
_cell.length_a   1.000
_cell.length_b   1.000
_cell.length_c   1.000
_cell.angle_alpha   90.00
_cell.angle_beta   90.00
_cell.angle_gamma   90.00
#
_symmetry.space_group_name_H-M   'P 1'
#
loop_
_entity.id
_entity.type
_entity.pdbx_description
1 polymer ?
#
loop_
_entity_poly.entity_id
_entity_poly.type
_entity_poly.pdbx_seq_one_letter_code
_entity_poly.pdbx_strand_id
1 'polypeptide(L)'
;MEDPGKSQLIRRAALLVLTALAPASVRAQDSAGDSLPPIIRSIRLQRINIFADTEATFFLPRLANRFHVTTRPEVIRHELLFREGEAYDSARIAESARNLRALRVFRSVHIDSATVDSTFTVRVRTQDAWSSKPEFGFRSTGGQVAWRATLVEENLFGTASQLALGYSEDPDRSTFLLGLRRPRLIAGTIGLGFQYQDRSDGHLLNGVLYRPFLSFTDRYGWSVGLDSRNERILRYFEGAPEPSDTLQRDLGAVATGVGWAIRSTSRDYQRL
;
A
#
# COMPACT_ATOMS: atom_id res chain seq x y z
N MET A 1 3.10 -5.54 72.08
CA MET A 1 4.48 -5.88 71.71
C MET A 1 4.40 -7.20 70.97
N GLU A 2 4.11 -7.09 69.67
CA GLU A 2 3.94 -8.21 68.74
C GLU A 2 4.55 -7.75 67.41
N ASP A 3 5.51 -8.54 66.91
CA ASP A 3 6.08 -8.45 65.57
C ASP A 3 5.25 -9.34 64.65
N PRO A 4 4.75 -8.81 63.53
CA PRO A 4 4.90 -9.59 62.30
C PRO A 4 5.07 -8.72 61.04
N GLY A 5 6.05 -9.02 60.19
CA GLY A 5 6.16 -8.30 58.93
C GLY A 5 7.12 -8.84 57.88
N LYS A 6 7.25 -10.16 57.70
CA LYS A 6 7.95 -10.71 56.52
C LYS A 6 7.17 -10.42 55.24
N SER A 7 7.59 -9.38 54.51
CA SER A 7 7.10 -9.04 53.17
C SER A 7 7.54 -10.09 52.14
N GLN A 8 6.56 -10.81 51.59
CA GLN A 8 6.69 -11.79 50.53
C GLN A 8 6.84 -11.11 49.16
N LEU A 9 7.90 -11.46 48.42
CA LEU A 9 8.11 -11.04 47.03
C LEU A 9 7.02 -11.62 46.11
N ILE A 10 6.17 -10.76 45.56
CA ILE A 10 5.21 -11.14 44.51
C ILE A 10 5.95 -11.16 43.16
N ARG A 11 6.30 -12.36 42.69
CA ARG A 11 6.68 -12.60 41.29
C ARG A 11 5.41 -12.60 40.43
N ARG A 12 5.22 -11.55 39.61
CA ARG A 12 4.16 -11.53 38.59
C ARG A 12 4.59 -12.35 37.38
N ALA A 13 4.00 -13.53 37.22
CA ALA A 13 4.08 -14.32 35.99
C ALA A 13 3.04 -13.81 34.99
N ALA A 14 3.47 -13.41 33.79
CA ALA A 14 2.57 -13.06 32.70
C ALA A 14 2.16 -14.33 31.95
N LEU A 15 0.86 -14.64 31.97
CA LEU A 15 0.24 -15.76 31.27
C LEU A 15 -0.05 -15.36 29.83
N LEU A 16 0.60 -16.03 28.87
CA LEU A 16 0.39 -15.85 27.43
C LEU A 16 -0.69 -16.85 26.99
N VAL A 17 -1.93 -16.38 26.82
CA VAL A 17 -3.06 -17.19 26.32
C VAL A 17 -3.01 -17.21 24.79
N LEU A 18 -2.68 -18.35 24.22
CA LEU A 18 -2.70 -18.60 22.77
C LEU A 18 -4.02 -19.28 22.39
N THR A 19 -5.01 -18.52 21.92
CA THR A 19 -6.25 -19.07 21.37
C THR A 19 -6.03 -19.51 19.93
N ALA A 20 -5.84 -20.81 19.73
CA ALA A 20 -5.81 -21.43 18.40
C ALA A 20 -7.26 -21.64 17.91
N LEU A 21 -7.78 -20.73 17.09
CA LEU A 21 -9.02 -20.92 16.36
C LEU A 21 -8.71 -21.69 15.07
N ALA A 22 -9.03 -22.98 15.02
CA ALA A 22 -8.89 -23.78 13.81
C ALA A 22 -9.98 -23.39 12.78
N PRO A 23 -9.63 -22.98 11.56
CA PRO A 23 -10.64 -22.72 10.53
C PRO A 23 -11.20 -24.05 10.01
N ALA A 24 -12.51 -24.23 10.13
CA ALA A 24 -13.24 -25.29 9.45
C ALA A 24 -13.04 -25.13 7.92
N SER A 25 -12.46 -26.14 7.27
CA SER A 25 -12.26 -26.13 5.82
C SER A 25 -13.59 -26.47 5.13
N VAL A 26 -14.26 -25.47 4.57
CA VAL A 26 -15.37 -25.70 3.63
C VAL A 26 -14.75 -26.15 2.31
N ARG A 27 -14.98 -27.40 1.90
CA ARG A 27 -14.63 -27.87 0.55
C ARG A 27 -15.65 -27.30 -0.43
N ALA A 28 -15.19 -26.45 -1.34
CA ALA A 28 -15.95 -26.04 -2.50
C ALA A 28 -16.01 -27.19 -3.53
N GLN A 29 -17.15 -27.28 -4.22
CA GLN A 29 -17.52 -28.31 -5.18
C GLN A 29 -16.71 -28.12 -6.48
N ASP A 30 -15.91 -29.12 -6.86
CA ASP A 30 -15.16 -29.15 -8.11
C ASP A 30 -16.14 -29.30 -9.29
N SER A 31 -16.46 -28.19 -9.96
CA SER A 31 -17.08 -28.24 -11.28
C SER A 31 -15.99 -28.49 -12.33
N ALA A 32 -15.54 -29.73 -12.44
CA ALA A 32 -14.62 -30.15 -13.50
C ALA A 32 -15.41 -30.42 -14.79
N GLY A 33 -15.38 -29.46 -15.71
CA GLY A 33 -15.51 -29.76 -17.14
C GLY A 33 -14.18 -30.32 -17.64
N ASP A 34 -14.20 -31.51 -18.22
CA ASP A 34 -13.04 -32.32 -18.65
C ASP A 34 -12.35 -31.80 -19.93
N SER A 35 -12.41 -30.49 -20.18
CA SER A 35 -11.73 -29.83 -21.29
C SER A 35 -10.41 -29.22 -20.82
N LEU A 36 -9.32 -29.49 -21.56
CA LEU A 36 -8.05 -28.83 -21.30
C LEU A 36 -8.26 -27.31 -21.35
N PRO A 37 -7.76 -26.55 -20.36
CA PRO A 37 -7.93 -25.11 -20.32
C PRO A 37 -7.35 -24.47 -21.60
N PRO A 38 -8.05 -23.51 -22.23
CA PRO A 38 -7.59 -22.89 -23.46
C PRO A 38 -6.27 -22.15 -23.24
N ILE A 39 -5.38 -22.16 -24.24
CA ILE A 39 -4.10 -21.46 -24.18
C ILE A 39 -4.32 -19.98 -24.51
N ILE A 40 -3.82 -19.08 -23.68
CA ILE A 40 -3.83 -17.64 -23.92
C ILE A 40 -2.91 -17.34 -25.10
N ARG A 41 -3.48 -16.95 -26.24
CA ARG A 41 -2.70 -16.67 -27.45
C ARG A 41 -2.36 -15.19 -27.60
N SER A 42 -3.17 -14.30 -27.04
CA SER A 42 -2.87 -12.87 -27.03
C SER A 42 -3.45 -12.17 -25.80
N ILE A 43 -2.76 -11.12 -25.34
CA ILE A 43 -3.21 -10.24 -24.27
C ILE A 43 -3.40 -8.83 -24.83
N ARG A 44 -4.64 -8.33 -24.84
CA ARG A 44 -4.95 -6.95 -25.29
C ARG A 44 -5.16 -6.03 -24.10
N LEU A 45 -4.30 -5.03 -23.96
CA LEU A 45 -4.43 -3.97 -22.96
C LEU A 45 -5.23 -2.79 -23.52
N GLN A 46 -6.38 -2.49 -22.91
CA GLN A 46 -7.17 -1.29 -23.19
C GLN A 46 -7.04 -0.33 -22.00
N ARG A 47 -6.30 0.76 -22.19
CA ARG A 47 -6.08 1.79 -21.17
C ARG A 47 -6.94 3.00 -21.48
N ILE A 48 -7.77 3.39 -20.54
CA ILE A 48 -8.71 4.50 -20.66
C ILE A 48 -8.28 5.56 -19.66
N ASN A 49 -8.28 6.82 -20.12
CA ASN A 49 -8.06 7.97 -19.25
C ASN A 49 -9.21 8.09 -18.22
N ILE A 50 -9.19 9.12 -17.39
CA ILE A 50 -10.20 9.37 -16.34
C ILE A 50 -11.61 9.34 -16.95
N PHE A 51 -11.79 10.09 -18.04
CA PHE A 51 -13.02 10.09 -18.83
C PHE A 51 -12.79 9.38 -20.16
N ALA A 52 -13.68 8.44 -20.50
CA ALA A 52 -13.70 7.85 -21.83
C ALA A 52 -14.07 8.91 -22.90
N ASP A 53 -13.74 8.66 -24.17
CA ASP A 53 -14.05 9.61 -25.26
C ASP A 53 -15.56 9.91 -25.35
N THR A 54 -16.41 8.93 -25.01
CA THR A 54 -17.86 9.09 -24.93
C THR A 54 -18.33 9.95 -23.76
N GLU A 55 -17.52 10.05 -22.69
CA GLU A 55 -17.79 10.86 -21.50
C GLU A 55 -17.20 12.28 -21.63
N ALA A 56 -16.13 12.43 -22.42
CA ALA A 56 -15.40 13.69 -22.59
C ALA A 56 -16.04 14.65 -23.63
N THR A 57 -17.34 14.89 -23.50
CA THR A 57 -18.14 15.70 -24.44
C THR A 57 -17.94 17.21 -24.27
N PHE A 58 -17.70 17.69 -23.04
CA PHE A 58 -17.51 19.12 -22.73
C PHE A 58 -16.08 19.44 -22.26
N PHE A 59 -15.76 20.72 -22.10
CA PHE A 59 -14.39 21.18 -21.89
C PHE A 59 -13.74 20.68 -20.58
N LEU A 60 -14.49 20.55 -19.48
CA LEU A 60 -13.94 20.15 -18.18
C LEU A 60 -13.35 18.72 -18.18
N PRO A 61 -14.08 17.66 -18.60
CA PRO A 61 -13.49 16.32 -18.75
C PRO A 61 -12.28 16.26 -19.68
N ARG A 62 -12.30 17.03 -20.77
CA ARG A 62 -11.17 17.11 -21.72
C ARG A 62 -9.96 17.77 -21.08
N LEU A 63 -10.17 18.81 -20.28
CA LEU A 63 -9.13 19.49 -19.54
C LEU A 63 -8.53 18.56 -18.48
N ALA A 64 -9.37 17.82 -17.76
CA ALA A 64 -8.93 16.81 -16.81
C ALA A 64 -8.07 15.74 -17.50
N ASN A 65 -8.53 15.18 -18.62
CA ASN A 65 -7.78 14.21 -19.41
C ASN A 65 -6.45 14.78 -19.96
N ARG A 66 -6.37 16.09 -20.23
CA ARG A 66 -5.15 16.76 -20.70
C ARG A 66 -4.09 16.87 -19.60
N PHE A 67 -4.50 17.13 -18.37
CA PHE A 67 -3.58 17.24 -17.23
C PHE A 67 -3.25 15.89 -16.59
N HIS A 68 -4.13 14.89 -16.73
CA HIS A 68 -3.88 13.54 -16.24
C HIS A 68 -2.86 12.80 -17.10
N VAL A 69 -1.89 12.17 -16.45
CA VAL A 69 -0.97 11.25 -17.10
C VAL A 69 -1.50 9.83 -16.97
N THR A 70 -1.95 9.24 -18.08
CA THR A 70 -2.48 7.87 -18.10
C THR A 70 -1.43 6.86 -17.65
N THR A 71 -1.86 5.90 -16.83
CA THR A 71 -1.03 4.81 -16.31
C THR A 71 -0.35 4.05 -17.44
N ARG A 72 0.95 3.79 -17.28
CA ARG A 72 1.77 3.11 -18.28
C ARG A 72 1.39 1.62 -18.39
N PRO A 73 1.47 1.03 -19.58
CA PRO A 73 1.12 -0.38 -19.75
C PRO A 73 2.07 -1.33 -19.00
N GLU A 74 3.31 -0.94 -18.73
CA GLU A 74 4.27 -1.72 -17.93
C GLU A 74 3.78 -1.93 -16.50
N VAL A 75 3.16 -0.91 -15.89
CA VAL A 75 2.55 -1.01 -14.55
C VAL A 75 1.47 -2.08 -14.55
N ILE A 76 0.63 -2.11 -15.57
CA ILE A 76 -0.44 -3.11 -15.70
C ILE A 76 0.17 -4.51 -15.85
N ARG A 77 1.18 -4.65 -16.73
CA ARG A 77 1.84 -5.95 -17.00
C ARG A 77 2.51 -6.54 -15.76
N HIS A 78 3.09 -5.72 -14.89
CA HIS A 78 3.74 -6.21 -13.65
C HIS A 78 2.75 -6.84 -12.66
N GLU A 79 1.47 -6.49 -12.72
CA GLU A 79 0.43 -7.06 -11.84
C GLU A 79 -0.28 -8.28 -12.45
N LEU A 80 -0.03 -8.60 -13.73
CA LEU A 80 -0.60 -9.79 -14.38
C LEU A 80 0.18 -11.05 -14.00
N LEU A 81 -0.53 -12.06 -13.51
CA LEU A 81 0.02 -13.36 -13.09
C LEU A 81 -0.04 -14.45 -14.18
N PHE A 82 -0.35 -14.04 -15.41
CA PHE A 82 -0.46 -14.92 -16.56
C PHE A 82 0.25 -14.28 -17.76
N ARG A 83 0.65 -15.13 -18.71
CA ARG A 83 1.37 -14.71 -19.92
C ARG A 83 0.79 -15.38 -21.15
N GLU A 84 1.11 -14.82 -22.31
CA GLU A 84 0.84 -15.48 -23.59
C GLU A 84 1.58 -16.82 -23.65
N GLY A 85 0.92 -17.84 -24.18
CA GLY A 85 1.40 -19.22 -24.21
C GLY A 85 1.01 -20.06 -22.98
N GLU A 86 0.51 -19.46 -21.90
CA GLU A 86 0.06 -20.19 -20.71
C GLU A 86 -1.39 -20.68 -20.84
N ALA A 87 -1.71 -21.78 -20.16
CA ALA A 87 -3.08 -22.23 -19.99
C ALA A 87 -3.89 -21.22 -19.18
N TYR A 88 -5.13 -20.96 -19.59
CA TYR A 88 -6.04 -20.08 -18.89
C TYR A 88 -6.34 -20.61 -17.48
N ASP A 89 -6.18 -19.75 -16.49
CA ASP A 89 -6.47 -20.04 -15.08
C ASP A 89 -7.29 -18.88 -14.50
N SER A 90 -8.58 -19.12 -14.26
CA SER A 90 -9.51 -18.11 -13.73
C SER A 90 -9.11 -17.58 -12.36
N ALA A 91 -8.40 -18.36 -11.53
CA ALA A 91 -7.88 -17.89 -10.24
C ALA A 91 -6.77 -16.85 -10.45
N ARG A 92 -5.85 -17.08 -11.40
CA ARG A 92 -4.80 -16.11 -11.75
C ARG A 92 -5.37 -14.83 -12.37
N ILE A 93 -6.44 -14.94 -13.17
CA ILE A 93 -7.14 -13.77 -13.71
C ILE A 93 -7.73 -12.92 -12.58
N ALA A 94 -8.49 -13.55 -11.67
CA ALA A 94 -9.12 -12.87 -10.55
C ALA A 94 -8.08 -12.21 -9.63
N GLU A 95 -6.98 -12.91 -9.37
CA GLU A 95 -5.88 -12.38 -8.56
C GLU A 95 -5.14 -11.22 -9.25
N SER A 96 -4.92 -11.30 -10.56
CA SER A 96 -4.35 -10.18 -11.33
C SER A 96 -5.24 -8.93 -11.26
N ALA A 97 -6.56 -9.12 -11.36
CA ALA A 97 -7.52 -8.01 -11.20
C ALA A 97 -7.48 -7.43 -9.78
N ARG A 98 -7.33 -8.27 -8.74
CA ARG A 98 -7.14 -7.82 -7.35
C ARG A 98 -5.86 -7.00 -7.20
N ASN A 99 -4.76 -7.44 -7.79
CA ASN A 99 -3.46 -6.78 -7.75
C ASN A 99 -3.51 -5.39 -8.40
N LEU A 100 -4.12 -5.30 -9.60
CA LEU A 100 -4.36 -4.02 -10.27
C LEU A 100 -5.21 -3.06 -9.42
N ARG A 101 -6.28 -3.55 -8.78
CA ARG A 101 -7.11 -2.72 -7.87
C ARG A 101 -6.33 -2.26 -6.63
N ALA A 102 -5.40 -3.08 -6.14
CA ALA A 102 -4.56 -2.73 -4.99
C ALA A 102 -3.61 -1.57 -5.27
N LEU A 103 -3.31 -1.26 -6.54
CA LEU A 103 -2.55 -0.06 -6.91
C LEU A 103 -3.30 1.24 -6.61
N ARG A 104 -4.64 1.20 -6.52
CA ARG A 104 -5.53 2.35 -6.23
C ARG A 104 -5.46 3.53 -7.21
N VAL A 105 -4.79 3.38 -8.35
CA VAL A 105 -4.75 4.39 -9.43
C VAL A 105 -5.87 4.25 -10.45
N PHE A 106 -6.62 3.14 -10.40
CA PHE A 106 -7.69 2.84 -11.34
C PHE A 106 -9.07 3.03 -10.68
N ARG A 107 -9.98 3.68 -11.40
CA ARG A 107 -11.41 3.75 -11.07
C ARG A 107 -12.08 2.39 -11.35
N SER A 108 -11.69 1.72 -12.42
CA SER A 108 -12.22 0.40 -12.78
C SER A 108 -11.19 -0.50 -13.44
N VAL A 109 -11.31 -1.80 -13.17
CA VAL A 109 -10.45 -2.85 -13.73
C VAL A 109 -11.32 -4.04 -14.08
N HIS A 110 -11.31 -4.42 -15.36
CA HIS A 110 -12.01 -5.58 -15.91
C HIS A 110 -11.01 -6.44 -16.70
N ILE A 111 -11.04 -7.74 -16.48
CA ILE A 111 -10.26 -8.71 -17.26
C ILE A 111 -11.24 -9.75 -17.79
N ASP A 112 -11.42 -9.75 -19.10
CA ASP A 112 -12.35 -10.63 -19.80
C ASP A 112 -11.57 -11.54 -20.74
N SER A 113 -12.09 -12.74 -21.00
CA SER A 113 -11.57 -13.64 -22.02
C SER A 113 -12.58 -13.83 -23.14
N ALA A 114 -12.13 -13.75 -24.38
CA ALA A 114 -12.95 -14.02 -25.55
C ALA A 114 -12.12 -14.70 -26.65
N THR A 115 -12.73 -15.62 -27.38
CA THR A 115 -12.16 -16.11 -28.64
C THR A 115 -12.50 -15.11 -29.73
N VAL A 116 -11.49 -14.43 -30.27
CA VAL A 116 -11.62 -13.47 -31.36
C VAL A 116 -10.81 -14.00 -32.54
N ASP A 117 -11.42 -14.16 -33.71
CA ASP A 117 -10.77 -14.68 -34.91
C ASP A 117 -10.03 -16.01 -34.65
N SER A 118 -10.72 -16.98 -34.04
CA SER A 118 -10.16 -18.28 -33.60
C SER A 118 -8.99 -18.22 -32.60
N THR A 119 -8.68 -17.03 -32.08
CA THR A 119 -7.58 -16.78 -31.14
C THR A 119 -8.15 -16.49 -29.75
N PHE A 120 -7.84 -17.36 -28.78
CA PHE A 120 -8.22 -17.13 -27.38
C PHE A 120 -7.44 -15.94 -26.81
N THR A 121 -8.15 -14.83 -26.62
CA THR A 121 -7.61 -13.53 -26.25
C THR A 121 -8.08 -13.16 -24.84
N VAL A 122 -7.15 -12.71 -23.99
CA VAL A 122 -7.49 -12.06 -22.72
C VAL A 122 -7.42 -10.55 -22.90
N ARG A 123 -8.52 -9.84 -22.62
CA ARG A 123 -8.61 -8.38 -22.68
C ARG A 123 -8.56 -7.82 -21.28
N VAL A 124 -7.56 -6.98 -21.00
CA VAL A 124 -7.42 -6.24 -19.74
C VAL A 124 -7.81 -4.79 -20.01
N ARG A 125 -8.92 -4.37 -19.43
CA ARG A 125 -9.44 -3.00 -19.53
C ARG A 125 -9.27 -2.29 -18.20
N THR A 126 -8.51 -1.19 -18.21
CA THR A 126 -8.32 -0.31 -17.06
C THR A 126 -8.81 1.08 -17.37
N GLN A 127 -9.49 1.70 -16.41
CA GLN A 127 -9.85 3.12 -16.45
C GLN A 127 -9.21 3.81 -15.26
N ASP A 128 -8.41 4.83 -15.54
CA ASP A 128 -7.71 5.58 -14.51
C ASP A 128 -8.67 6.39 -13.64
N ALA A 129 -8.26 6.63 -12.40
CA ALA A 129 -8.88 7.63 -11.53
C ALA A 129 -8.06 8.92 -11.54
N TRP A 130 -8.69 10.04 -11.15
CA TRP A 130 -7.96 11.27 -10.84
C TRP A 130 -7.02 11.01 -9.66
N SER A 131 -5.74 11.34 -9.83
CA SER A 131 -4.65 10.89 -8.94
C SER A 131 -4.06 11.99 -8.07
N SER A 132 -4.21 13.26 -8.45
CA SER A 132 -3.73 14.41 -7.66
C SER A 132 -4.73 14.79 -6.57
N LYS A 133 -4.29 14.79 -5.31
CA LYS A 133 -5.12 15.01 -4.12
C LYS A 133 -4.51 16.13 -3.26
N PRO A 134 -5.05 17.36 -3.35
CA PRO A 134 -4.75 18.39 -2.38
C PRO A 134 -5.51 18.13 -1.07
N GLU A 135 -4.81 18.22 0.05
CA GLU A 135 -5.32 18.06 1.39
C GLU A 135 -5.03 19.33 2.20
N PHE A 136 -6.04 19.85 2.88
CA PHE A 136 -5.91 20.97 3.80
C PHE A 136 -6.53 20.62 5.13
N GLY A 137 -5.91 21.06 6.22
CA GLY A 137 -6.43 20.90 7.58
C GLY A 137 -6.22 22.19 8.36
N PHE A 138 -7.21 22.53 9.19
CA PHE A 138 -7.14 23.66 10.11
C PHE A 138 -7.81 23.25 11.42
N ARG A 139 -7.22 23.64 12.55
CA ARG A 139 -7.74 23.42 13.89
C ARG A 139 -7.39 24.62 14.75
N SER A 140 -8.33 25.02 15.61
CA SER A 140 -8.07 25.99 16.66
C SER A 140 -8.64 25.48 17.98
N THR A 141 -7.84 25.53 19.05
CA THR A 141 -8.25 25.06 20.38
C THR A 141 -7.50 25.88 21.43
N GLY A 142 -8.21 26.46 22.40
CA GLY A 142 -7.57 27.19 23.50
C GLY A 142 -6.67 28.36 23.07
N GLY A 143 -7.00 29.06 21.98
CA GLY A 143 -6.18 30.16 21.43
C GLY A 143 -4.97 29.70 20.61
N GLN A 144 -4.69 28.40 20.58
CA GLN A 144 -3.69 27.81 19.71
C GLN A 144 -4.29 27.49 18.33
N VAL A 145 -3.47 27.62 17.29
CA VAL A 145 -3.84 27.35 15.89
C VAL A 145 -2.88 26.34 15.29
N ALA A 146 -3.46 25.40 14.56
CA ALA A 146 -2.77 24.34 13.84
C ALA A 146 -3.31 24.28 12.41
N TRP A 147 -2.43 24.17 11.42
CA TRP A 147 -2.84 24.02 10.02
C TRP A 147 -1.86 23.15 9.23
N ARG A 148 -2.37 22.53 8.17
CA ARG A 148 -1.56 21.75 7.23
C ARG A 148 -2.06 21.89 5.81
N ALA A 149 -1.12 21.83 4.88
CA ALA A 149 -1.38 21.72 3.45
C ALA A 149 -0.50 20.59 2.90
N THR A 150 -1.08 19.67 2.14
CA THR A 150 -0.36 18.54 1.55
C THR A 150 -0.88 18.29 0.15
N LEU A 151 0.01 18.09 -0.81
CA LEU A 151 -0.31 17.64 -2.15
C LEU A 151 0.21 16.22 -2.32
N VAL A 152 -0.69 15.30 -2.66
CA VAL A 152 -0.36 13.91 -2.97
C VAL A 152 -0.65 13.65 -4.45
N GLU A 153 0.33 13.13 -5.19
CA GLU A 153 0.18 12.64 -6.54
C GLU A 153 0.34 11.12 -6.53
N GLU A 154 -0.73 10.35 -6.77
CA GLU A 154 -0.72 8.88 -6.63
C GLU A 154 -0.23 8.12 -7.88
N ASN A 155 -0.18 8.77 -9.04
CA ASN A 155 0.21 8.16 -10.31
C ASN A 155 1.30 8.98 -11.02
N LEU A 156 2.34 9.36 -10.28
CA LEU A 156 3.42 10.21 -10.77
C LEU A 156 3.99 9.69 -12.10
N PHE A 157 3.87 10.50 -13.15
CA PHE A 157 4.28 10.18 -14.52
C PHE A 157 3.69 8.87 -15.09
N GLY A 158 2.53 8.43 -14.62
CA GLY A 158 1.85 7.21 -15.03
C GLY A 158 2.48 5.92 -14.48
N THR A 159 3.30 6.01 -13.42
CA THR A 159 4.08 4.86 -12.91
C THR A 159 3.45 4.15 -11.72
N ALA A 160 2.25 4.57 -11.30
CA ALA A 160 1.64 4.22 -10.00
C ALA A 160 2.56 4.52 -8.79
N SER A 161 3.50 5.45 -8.95
CA SER A 161 4.31 5.97 -7.85
C SER A 161 3.58 7.12 -7.20
N GLN A 162 3.59 7.14 -5.88
CA GLN A 162 3.04 8.21 -5.07
C GLN A 162 4.14 9.19 -4.65
N LEU A 163 3.92 10.48 -4.88
CA LEU A 163 4.69 11.59 -4.31
C LEU A 163 3.81 12.36 -3.34
N ALA A 164 4.32 12.71 -2.17
CA ALA A 164 3.65 13.57 -1.20
C ALA A 164 4.57 14.73 -0.83
N LEU A 165 4.07 15.95 -0.94
CA LEU A 165 4.73 17.17 -0.50
C LEU A 165 3.79 17.88 0.47
N GLY A 166 4.27 18.22 1.66
CA GLY A 166 3.42 18.85 2.66
C GLY A 166 4.16 19.84 3.53
N TYR A 167 3.39 20.78 4.07
CA TYR A 167 3.82 21.66 5.14
C TYR A 167 2.72 21.69 6.21
N SER A 168 3.13 21.65 7.47
CA SER A 168 2.23 21.83 8.61
C SER A 168 2.85 22.69 9.68
N GLU A 169 2.00 23.47 10.34
CA GLU A 169 2.34 24.30 11.49
C GLU A 169 1.40 23.91 12.64
N ASP A 170 1.96 23.46 13.75
CA ASP A 170 1.27 23.25 15.02
C ASP A 170 1.95 24.15 16.08
N PRO A 171 1.32 24.43 17.23
CA PRO A 171 1.86 25.35 18.24
C PRO A 171 3.28 25.04 18.71
N ASP A 172 3.64 23.76 18.69
CA ASP A 172 4.94 23.27 19.15
C ASP A 172 5.97 23.15 18.01
N ARG A 173 5.55 23.12 16.73
CA ARG A 173 6.39 22.64 15.64
C ARG A 173 5.91 23.04 14.24
N SER A 174 6.85 23.39 13.38
CA SER A 174 6.66 23.42 11.93
C SER A 174 7.28 22.17 11.28
N THR A 175 6.64 21.62 10.25
CA THR A 175 7.09 20.40 9.57
C THR A 175 6.94 20.51 8.06
N PHE A 176 8.02 20.27 7.34
CA PHE A 176 8.01 19.97 5.91
C PHE A 176 8.07 18.46 5.70
N LEU A 177 7.21 17.92 4.82
CA LEU A 177 7.09 16.51 4.49
C LEU A 177 7.43 16.27 3.01
N LEU A 178 8.33 15.32 2.78
CA LEU A 178 8.55 14.70 1.48
C LEU A 178 8.31 13.19 1.60
N GLY A 179 7.36 12.64 0.87
CA GLY A 179 7.08 11.21 0.79
C GLY A 179 7.18 10.70 -0.63
N LEU A 180 7.77 9.52 -0.81
CA LEU A 180 7.80 8.80 -2.08
C LEU A 180 7.46 7.33 -1.82
N ARG A 181 6.53 6.78 -2.58
CA ARG A 181 6.22 5.34 -2.56
C ARG A 181 6.12 4.83 -3.98
N ARG A 182 6.89 3.80 -4.31
CA ARG A 182 6.84 3.17 -5.63
C ARG A 182 6.62 1.67 -5.49
N PRO A 183 5.42 1.16 -5.81
CA PRO A 183 5.21 -0.29 -5.88
C PRO A 183 6.03 -0.86 -7.03
N ARG A 184 6.51 -2.10 -6.88
CA ARG A 184 7.18 -2.86 -7.96
C ARG A 184 8.34 -2.13 -8.65
N LEU A 185 9.10 -1.32 -7.92
CA LEU A 185 10.26 -0.58 -8.40
C LEU A 185 11.32 -1.47 -9.08
N ILE A 186 11.70 -2.58 -8.44
CA ILE A 186 12.79 -3.46 -8.92
C ILE A 186 12.21 -4.79 -9.39
N ALA A 187 12.57 -5.18 -10.63
CA ALA A 187 12.18 -6.43 -11.27
C ALA A 187 10.66 -6.75 -11.17
N GLY A 188 9.81 -5.71 -11.16
CA GLY A 188 8.36 -5.86 -11.07
C GLY A 188 7.85 -6.49 -9.77
N THR A 189 8.67 -6.58 -8.71
CA THR A 189 8.32 -7.33 -7.48
C THR A 189 8.63 -6.58 -6.19
N ILE A 190 9.75 -5.86 -6.12
CA ILE A 190 10.20 -5.15 -4.91
C ILE A 190 9.68 -3.72 -4.94
N GLY A 191 8.99 -3.28 -3.89
CA GLY A 191 8.55 -1.91 -3.67
C GLY A 191 9.51 -1.11 -2.80
N LEU A 192 9.43 0.21 -2.93
CA LEU A 192 10.15 1.20 -2.14
C LEU A 192 9.15 2.13 -1.46
N GLY A 193 9.38 2.42 -0.18
CA GLY A 193 8.80 3.55 0.53
C GLY A 193 9.93 4.43 1.07
N PHE A 194 9.76 5.73 0.99
CA PHE A 194 10.68 6.73 1.54
C PHE A 194 9.85 7.89 2.09
N GLN A 195 10.26 8.40 3.24
CA GLN A 195 9.67 9.59 3.83
C GLN A 195 10.74 10.37 4.57
N TYR A 196 10.78 11.67 4.34
CA TYR A 196 11.59 12.62 5.05
C TYR A 196 10.69 13.69 5.66
N GLN A 197 10.97 14.05 6.90
CA GLN A 197 10.34 15.18 7.58
C GLN A 197 11.43 16.07 8.15
N ASP A 198 11.46 17.31 7.71
CA ASP A 198 12.23 18.37 8.34
C ASP A 198 11.32 19.10 9.32
N ARG A 199 11.73 19.19 10.58
CA ARG A 199 10.91 19.72 11.66
C ARG A 199 11.71 20.82 12.37
N SER A 200 11.03 21.85 12.89
CA SER A 200 11.71 22.91 13.66
C SER A 200 12.48 22.41 14.89
N ASP A 201 12.18 21.18 15.35
CA ASP A 201 12.74 20.55 16.53
C ASP A 201 13.53 19.26 16.23
N GLY A 202 13.83 18.99 14.94
CA GLY A 202 14.59 17.83 14.53
C GLY A 202 14.25 17.33 13.14
N HIS A 203 14.54 16.06 12.86
CA HIS A 203 14.23 15.47 11.55
C HIS A 203 13.90 13.99 11.68
N LEU A 204 13.14 13.48 10.73
CA LEU A 204 12.80 12.07 10.62
C LEU A 204 13.02 11.58 9.20
N LEU A 205 13.67 10.44 9.08
CA LEU A 205 13.87 9.72 7.83
C LEU A 205 13.38 8.29 8.00
N ASN A 206 12.48 7.86 7.13
CA ASN A 206 12.01 6.49 7.02
C ASN A 206 12.28 5.98 5.61
N GLY A 207 12.81 4.77 5.49
CA GLY A 207 12.98 4.07 4.23
C GLY A 207 12.57 2.62 4.37
N VAL A 208 11.96 2.03 3.35
CA VAL A 208 11.62 0.61 3.33
C VAL A 208 11.74 0.03 1.93
N LEU A 209 12.43 -1.10 1.83
CA LEU A 209 12.36 -1.98 0.68
C LEU A 209 11.55 -3.21 1.06
N TYR A 210 10.63 -3.64 0.20
CA TYR A 210 9.77 -4.76 0.52
C TYR A 210 9.37 -5.57 -0.71
N ARG A 211 9.26 -6.89 -0.53
CA ARG A 211 8.59 -7.79 -1.48
C ARG A 211 7.32 -8.33 -0.79
N PRO A 212 6.13 -7.86 -1.17
CA PRO A 212 4.90 -8.39 -0.60
C PRO A 212 4.54 -9.75 -1.23
N PHE A 213 3.59 -10.46 -0.64
CA PHE A 213 2.90 -11.57 -1.29
C PHE A 213 1.99 -11.01 -2.40
N LEU A 214 2.46 -11.11 -3.64
CA LEU A 214 1.75 -10.67 -4.85
C LEU A 214 0.70 -11.71 -5.26
N SER A 215 1.02 -13.00 -5.11
CA SER A 215 0.08 -14.09 -5.36
C SER A 215 -0.17 -14.98 -4.14
N PHE A 216 -1.26 -15.72 -4.12
CA PHE A 216 -1.51 -16.81 -3.17
C PHE A 216 -0.53 -17.98 -3.33
N THR A 217 0.18 -18.02 -4.45
CA THR A 217 1.24 -19.00 -4.73
C THR A 217 2.63 -18.50 -4.34
N ASP A 218 2.78 -17.24 -3.91
CA ASP A 218 4.04 -16.74 -3.39
C ASP A 218 4.40 -17.46 -2.10
N ARG A 219 5.62 -18.00 -2.05
CA ARG A 219 6.09 -18.76 -0.89
C ARG A 219 6.59 -17.89 0.25
N TYR A 220 7.06 -16.68 -0.04
CA TYR A 220 7.63 -15.78 0.95
C TYR A 220 7.46 -14.32 0.58
N GLY A 221 7.49 -13.48 1.61
CA GLY A 221 7.56 -12.02 1.51
C GLY A 221 8.57 -11.50 2.53
N TRP A 222 9.09 -10.31 2.28
CA TRP A 222 10.06 -9.70 3.19
C TRP A 222 10.01 -8.18 3.15
N SER A 223 10.53 -7.54 4.19
CA SER A 223 10.77 -6.11 4.27
C SER A 223 12.05 -5.81 5.02
N VAL A 224 12.74 -4.76 4.61
CA VAL A 224 13.86 -4.17 5.32
C VAL A 224 13.59 -2.68 5.39
N GLY A 225 13.48 -2.17 6.62
CA GLY A 225 13.17 -0.79 6.94
C GLY A 225 14.30 -0.12 7.72
N LEU A 226 14.47 1.16 7.48
CA LEU A 226 15.33 2.08 8.19
C LEU A 226 14.48 3.20 8.76
N ASP A 227 14.73 3.54 10.02
CA ASP A 227 14.12 4.65 10.74
C ASP A 227 15.26 5.42 11.42
N SER A 228 15.35 6.73 11.15
CA SER A 228 16.33 7.62 11.74
C SER A 228 15.64 8.88 12.18
N ARG A 229 15.81 9.26 13.44
CA ARG A 229 15.11 10.38 14.06
C ARG A 229 16.05 11.16 14.96
N ASN A 230 16.12 12.47 14.73
CA ASN A 230 16.60 13.43 15.70
C ASN A 230 15.37 14.14 16.26
N GLU A 231 15.12 14.05 17.56
CA GLU A 231 13.96 14.67 18.18
C GLU A 231 14.38 15.42 19.44
N ARG A 232 13.89 16.66 19.58
CA ARG A 232 13.94 17.39 20.83
C ARG A 232 12.68 17.11 21.63
N ILE A 233 12.85 16.60 22.85
CA ILE A 233 11.77 16.34 23.80
C ILE A 233 11.82 17.44 24.87
N LEU A 234 10.75 18.22 24.94
CA LEU A 234 10.54 19.18 26.02
C LEU A 234 10.21 18.43 27.32
N ARG A 235 10.91 18.76 28.40
CA ARG A 235 10.71 18.16 29.72
C ARG A 235 10.13 19.19 30.68
N TYR A 236 8.94 18.90 31.17
CA TYR A 236 8.24 19.69 32.17
C TYR A 236 8.40 19.03 33.54
N PHE A 237 8.93 19.76 34.52
CA PHE A 237 8.99 19.34 35.90
C PHE A 237 7.88 20.04 36.71
N GLU A 238 7.29 19.32 37.67
CA GLU A 238 6.35 19.86 38.67
C GLU A 238 5.10 20.59 38.11
N GLY A 239 4.71 20.33 36.86
CA GLY A 239 3.55 20.98 36.24
C GLY A 239 3.80 22.43 35.84
N ALA A 240 5.07 22.85 35.72
CA ALA A 240 5.42 24.18 35.24
C ALA A 240 4.88 24.41 33.80
N PRO A 241 4.40 25.63 33.50
CA PRO A 241 3.87 25.97 32.18
C PRO A 241 4.97 26.09 31.11
N GLU A 242 6.22 26.24 31.52
CA GLU A 242 7.38 26.34 30.63
C GLU A 242 8.29 25.11 30.76
N PRO A 243 8.94 24.67 29.67
CA PRO A 243 9.85 23.53 29.70
C PRO A 243 11.11 23.88 30.48
N SER A 244 11.33 23.13 31.55
CA SER A 244 12.47 23.24 32.47
C SER A 244 13.77 22.64 31.93
N ASP A 245 13.70 21.72 30.96
CA ASP A 245 14.85 21.08 30.32
C ASP A 245 14.48 20.63 28.89
N THR A 246 15.48 20.46 28.03
CA THR A 246 15.31 19.91 26.68
C THR A 246 16.28 18.77 26.46
N LEU A 247 15.75 17.59 26.11
CA LEU A 247 16.57 16.44 25.73
C LEU A 247 16.59 16.29 24.21
N GLN A 248 17.78 16.27 23.62
CA GLN A 248 17.94 15.85 22.23
C GLN A 248 18.20 14.34 22.17
N ARG A 249 17.48 13.64 21.31
CA ARG A 249 17.64 12.21 21.07
C ARG A 249 17.93 11.93 19.61
N ASP A 250 19.01 11.20 19.38
CA ASP A 250 19.32 10.57 18.11
C ASP A 250 18.98 9.08 18.20
N LEU A 251 18.06 8.64 17.36
CA LEU A 251 17.62 7.26 17.27
C LEU A 251 17.82 6.78 15.83
N GLY A 252 18.47 5.63 15.68
CA GLY A 252 18.54 4.89 14.43
C GLY A 252 18.08 3.46 14.68
N ALA A 253 17.16 2.97 13.86
CA ALA A 253 16.66 1.61 13.93
C ALA A 253 16.61 0.99 12.54
N VAL A 254 16.94 -0.30 12.48
CA VAL A 254 16.73 -1.14 11.31
C VAL A 254 15.71 -2.20 11.70
N ALA A 255 14.65 -2.34 10.91
CA ALA A 255 13.60 -3.32 11.13
C ALA A 255 13.55 -4.28 9.93
N THR A 256 13.58 -5.57 10.18
CA THR A 256 13.47 -6.60 9.14
C THR A 256 12.27 -7.49 9.40
N GLY A 257 11.47 -7.77 8.37
CA GLY A 257 10.37 -8.71 8.42
C GLY A 257 10.54 -9.79 7.37
N VAL A 258 10.25 -11.04 7.72
CA VAL A 258 10.15 -12.17 6.78
C VAL A 258 8.87 -12.93 7.06
N GLY A 259 8.17 -13.34 6.00
CA GLY A 259 6.97 -14.15 6.08
C GLY A 259 7.07 -15.32 5.12
N TRP A 260 6.54 -16.48 5.53
CA TRP A 260 6.53 -17.71 4.74
C TRP A 260 5.10 -18.24 4.67
N ALA A 261 4.65 -18.62 3.48
CA ALA A 261 3.31 -19.18 3.31
C ALA A 261 3.30 -20.66 3.72
N ILE A 262 2.48 -21.02 4.71
CA ILE A 262 2.30 -22.42 5.15
C ILE A 262 1.65 -23.26 4.04
N ARG A 263 0.78 -22.63 3.24
CA ARG A 263 0.20 -23.21 2.02
C ARG A 263 0.25 -22.17 0.91
N SER A 264 0.78 -22.56 -0.25
CA SER A 264 0.84 -21.71 -1.43
C SER A 264 0.13 -22.41 -2.60
N THR A 265 -1.18 -22.22 -2.73
CA THR A 265 -1.98 -22.88 -3.77
C THR A 265 -3.10 -21.98 -4.26
N SER A 266 -3.43 -22.08 -5.55
CA SER A 266 -4.62 -21.47 -6.16
C SER A 266 -5.79 -22.45 -6.29
N ARG A 267 -5.67 -23.67 -5.74
CA ARG A 267 -6.67 -24.76 -5.90
C ARG A 267 -7.98 -24.50 -5.17
N ASP A 268 -7.97 -23.75 -4.07
CA ASP A 268 -9.17 -23.49 -3.27
C ASP A 268 -10.03 -22.32 -3.81
N TYR A 269 -9.63 -21.74 -4.95
CA TYR A 269 -10.40 -20.69 -5.61
C TYR A 269 -11.47 -21.31 -6.52
N GLN A 270 -12.68 -20.76 -6.52
CA GLN A 270 -13.74 -21.22 -7.43
C GLN A 270 -13.29 -21.02 -8.88
N ARG A 271 -13.12 -22.12 -9.60
CA ARG A 271 -12.78 -22.13 -11.02
C ARG A 271 -14.09 -22.17 -11.81
N LEU A 272 -14.32 -21.13 -12.59
CA LEU A 272 -15.35 -21.10 -13.62
C LEU A 272 -14.73 -21.53 -14.95
#